data_AF-A0AAX2DJT1-F1
#
_entry.id   AF-A0AAX2DJT1-F1
#
_cell.length_a   1.000
_cell.length_b   1.000
_cell.length_c   1.000
_cell.angle_alpha   90.00
_cell.angle_beta   90.00
_cell.angle_gamma   90.00
#
_symmetry.space_group_name_H-M   'P 1'
#
loop_
_entity.id
_entity.type
_entity.pdbx_description
1 polymer ?
#
loop_
_entity_poly.entity_id
_entity_poly.type
_entity_poly.pdbx_seq_one_letter_code
_entity_poly.pdbx_strand_id
1 'polypeptide(L)'
;MKMELAMYQALRAIDVPELKAEAVIQALESDMLTLLATKSDLTNLDQRLTAEISRTTAEIGKATAEIANTNHRLTAEIAKSDLKLSIRMASMLAVTVGILIGAMKVFL
;
A
#
# COMPACT_ATOMS: atom_id res chain seq x y z
N MET A 1 -38.89 -15.04 8.66
CA MET A 1 -39.90 -15.91 9.31
C MET A 1 -40.17 -15.69 10.80
N LYS A 2 -39.24 -15.94 11.76
CA LYS A 2 -39.58 -15.75 13.20
C LYS A 2 -39.92 -14.29 13.56
N MET A 3 -39.25 -13.32 12.94
CA MET A 3 -39.55 -11.89 13.13
C MET A 3 -40.83 -11.44 12.43
N GLU A 4 -41.09 -11.86 11.18
CA GLU A 4 -42.36 -11.57 10.51
C GLU A 4 -43.55 -12.09 11.32
N LEU A 5 -43.45 -13.30 11.87
CA LEU A 5 -44.52 -13.90 12.67
C LEU A 5 -44.74 -13.14 13.98
N ALA A 6 -43.66 -12.72 14.66
CA ALA A 6 -43.76 -11.91 15.87
C ALA A 6 -44.36 -10.53 15.61
N MET A 7 -43.96 -9.88 14.51
CA MET A 7 -44.50 -8.58 14.09
C MET A 7 -45.98 -8.70 13.71
N TYR A 8 -46.34 -9.73 12.96
CA TYR A 8 -47.72 -10.01 12.58
C TYR A 8 -48.61 -10.22 13.81
N GLN A 9 -48.15 -11.03 14.77
CA GLN A 9 -48.85 -11.25 16.04
C GLN A 9 -48.97 -9.96 16.86
N ALA A 10 -47.93 -9.13 16.90
CA ALA A 10 -47.97 -7.84 17.60
C ALA A 10 -48.97 -6.86 16.96
N LEU A 11 -49.02 -6.78 15.63
CA LEU A 11 -49.97 -5.94 14.90
C LEU A 11 -51.42 -6.41 15.11
N ARG A 12 -51.65 -7.72 15.10
CA ARG A 12 -52.98 -8.29 15.37
C ARG A 12 -53.40 -8.06 16.84
N ALA A 13 -52.46 -8.05 17.79
CA ALA A 13 -52.73 -7.80 19.20
C ALA A 13 -53.17 -6.35 19.51
N ILE A 14 -52.95 -5.41 18.58
CA ILE A 14 -53.42 -4.03 18.67
C ILE A 14 -54.56 -3.74 17.67
N ASP A 15 -55.32 -4.77 17.29
CA ASP A 15 -56.49 -4.69 16.40
C ASP A 15 -56.20 -4.14 14.99
N VAL A 16 -54.98 -4.29 14.47
CA VAL A 16 -54.71 -3.98 13.05
C VAL A 16 -55.34 -5.06 12.16
N PRO A 17 -56.18 -4.69 11.17
CA PRO A 17 -56.77 -5.63 10.23
C PRO A 17 -55.71 -6.43 9.46
N GLU A 18 -55.99 -7.70 9.19
CA GLU A 18 -55.06 -8.66 8.54
C GLU A 18 -54.41 -8.11 7.26
N LEU A 19 -55.24 -7.56 6.34
CA LEU A 19 -54.75 -6.97 5.09
C LEU A 19 -53.77 -5.80 5.31
N LYS A 20 -53.95 -5.01 6.38
CA LYS A 20 -53.05 -3.90 6.71
C LYS A 20 -51.78 -4.40 7.39
N ALA A 21 -51.86 -5.42 8.23
CA ALA A 21 -50.70 -6.01 8.86
C ALA A 21 -49.75 -6.64 7.83
N GLU A 22 -50.29 -7.34 6.83
CA GLU A 22 -49.52 -7.89 5.71
C GLU A 22 -48.86 -6.81 4.87
N ALA A 23 -49.58 -5.72 4.56
CA ALA A 23 -49.03 -4.60 3.80
C ALA A 23 -47.85 -3.94 4.52
N VAL A 24 -47.92 -3.79 5.86
CA VAL A 24 -46.81 -3.24 6.66
C VAL A 24 -45.60 -4.16 6.66
N ILE A 25 -45.81 -5.47 6.79
CA ILE A 25 -44.71 -6.45 6.76
C ILE A 25 -44.05 -6.47 5.39
N GLN A 26 -44.83 -6.47 4.30
CA GLN A 26 -44.30 -6.42 2.94
C GLN A 26 -43.54 -5.12 2.66
N ALA A 27 -44.08 -3.98 3.08
CA ALA A 27 -43.40 -2.70 2.91
C ALA A 27 -42.06 -2.67 3.68
N LEU A 28 -42.03 -3.16 4.93
CA LEU A 28 -40.81 -3.20 5.71
C LEU A 28 -39.78 -4.21 5.17
N GLU A 29 -40.23 -5.37 4.69
CA GLU A 29 -39.35 -6.34 4.04
C GLU A 29 -38.74 -5.76 2.78
N SER A 30 -39.55 -5.08 1.96
CA SER A 30 -39.09 -4.35 0.78
C SER A 30 -38.07 -3.26 1.14
N ASP A 31 -38.33 -2.47 2.19
CA ASP A 31 -37.41 -1.43 2.66
C ASP A 31 -36.10 -2.03 3.18
N MET A 32 -36.14 -3.16 3.91
CA MET A 32 -34.92 -3.86 4.35
C MET A 32 -34.08 -4.33 3.17
N LEU A 33 -34.70 -4.90 2.14
CA LEU A 33 -33.99 -5.41 0.98
C LEU A 33 -33.44 -4.29 0.08
N THR A 34 -34.05 -3.10 0.14
CA THR A 34 -33.70 -1.98 -0.76
C THR A 34 -32.75 -0.98 -0.10
N LEU A 35 -32.90 -0.73 1.20
CA LEU A 35 -32.21 0.37 1.89
C LEU A 35 -31.09 -0.11 2.81
N LEU A 36 -31.11 -1.36 3.26
CA LEU A 36 -30.05 -1.90 4.12
C LEU A 36 -29.05 -2.70 3.28
N ALA A 37 -27.77 -2.44 3.52
CA ALA A 37 -26.71 -3.29 2.99
C ALA A 37 -26.88 -4.71 3.52
N THR A 38 -26.99 -5.67 2.59
CA THR A 38 -27.15 -7.08 2.94
C THR A 38 -25.82 -7.68 3.39
N LYS A 39 -25.86 -8.84 4.05
CA LYS A 39 -24.65 -9.61 4.36
C LYS A 39 -23.83 -9.95 3.10
N SER A 40 -24.50 -10.12 1.96
CA SER A 40 -23.84 -10.35 0.68
C SER A 40 -23.05 -9.12 0.23
N ASP A 41 -23.62 -7.92 0.37
CA ASP A 41 -22.94 -6.67 0.03
C ASP A 41 -21.69 -6.45 0.87
N LEU A 42 -21.77 -6.73 2.17
CA LEU A 42 -20.63 -6.68 3.08
C LEU A 42 -19.55 -7.69 2.71
N THR A 43 -19.94 -8.92 2.35
CA THR A 43 -19.00 -9.97 1.91
C THR A 43 -18.30 -9.57 0.61
N ASN A 44 -19.04 -8.99 -0.34
CA ASN A 44 -18.48 -8.49 -1.59
C ASN A 44 -17.51 -7.32 -1.34
N LEU A 45 -17.85 -6.41 -0.42
CA LEU A 45 -16.97 -5.31 -0.03
C LEU A 45 -15.70 -5.81 0.64
N ASP A 46 -15.80 -6.77 1.55
CA ASP A 46 -14.65 -7.41 2.22
C ASP A 46 -13.70 -8.10 1.21
N GLN A 47 -14.27 -8.83 0.24
CA GLN A 47 -13.48 -9.44 -0.82
C GLN A 47 -12.76 -8.40 -1.68
N ARG A 48 -13.45 -7.31 -2.05
CA ARG A 48 -12.85 -6.21 -2.83
C ARG A 48 -11.73 -5.52 -2.05
N LEU A 49 -11.95 -5.21 -0.78
CA LEU A 49 -10.96 -4.60 0.10
C LEU A 49 -9.74 -5.53 0.27
N THR A 50 -9.96 -6.82 0.49
CA THR A 50 -8.88 -7.82 0.59
C THR A 50 -8.06 -7.88 -0.70
N ALA A 51 -8.70 -7.83 -1.86
CA ALA A 51 -8.01 -7.80 -3.15
C ALA A 51 -7.19 -6.51 -3.34
N GLU A 52 -7.75 -5.34 -2.99
CA GLU A 52 -7.03 -4.05 -3.07
C GLU A 52 -5.85 -3.98 -2.10
N ILE A 53 -6.01 -4.47 -0.87
CA ILE A 53 -4.93 -4.59 0.12
C ILE A 53 -3.83 -5.48 -0.46
N SER A 54 -4.17 -6.66 -0.97
CA SER A 54 -3.20 -7.60 -1.54
C SER A 54 -2.43 -7.00 -2.72
N ARG A 55 -3.12 -6.26 -3.58
CA ARG A 55 -2.50 -5.53 -4.70
C ARG A 55 -1.53 -4.48 -4.20
N THR A 56 -1.95 -3.67 -3.24
CA THR A 56 -1.13 -2.60 -2.66
C THR A 56 0.11 -3.19 -1.96
N THR A 57 -0.03 -4.29 -1.22
CA THR A 57 1.11 -4.99 -0.61
C THR A 57 2.11 -5.47 -1.66
N ALA A 58 1.64 -6.01 -2.79
CA ALA A 58 2.52 -6.43 -3.88
C ALA A 58 3.26 -5.23 -4.52
N GLU A 59 2.59 -4.11 -4.72
CA GLU A 59 3.20 -2.87 -5.24
C GLU A 59 4.26 -2.30 -4.29
N ILE A 60 3.97 -2.28 -2.98
CA ILE A 60 4.96 -1.90 -1.93
C ILE A 60 6.17 -2.84 -1.96
N GLY A 61 5.95 -4.15 -2.14
CA GLY A 61 7.04 -5.12 -2.26
C GLY A 61 7.96 -4.86 -3.45
N LYS A 62 7.38 -4.54 -4.62
CA LYS A 62 8.15 -4.15 -5.81
C LYS A 62 8.95 -2.86 -5.60
N ALA A 63 8.31 -1.81 -5.07
CA ALA A 63 8.99 -0.55 -4.78
C ALA A 63 10.15 -0.72 -3.79
N THR A 64 9.96 -1.56 -2.76
CA THR A 64 11.01 -1.88 -1.79
C THR A 64 12.21 -2.55 -2.46
N ALA A 65 11.97 -3.50 -3.38
CA ALA A 65 13.03 -4.16 -4.14
C ALA A 65 13.77 -3.18 -5.07
N GLU A 66 13.05 -2.27 -5.73
CA GLU A 66 13.64 -1.23 -6.58
C GLU A 66 14.51 -0.24 -5.78
N ILE A 67 14.07 0.15 -4.58
CA ILE A 67 14.84 0.97 -3.64
C ILE A 67 16.13 0.25 -3.24
N ALA A 68 16.05 -1.04 -2.86
CA ALA A 68 17.22 -1.83 -2.49
C ALA A 68 18.24 -1.93 -3.65
N ASN A 69 17.77 -2.19 -4.86
CA ASN A 69 18.62 -2.22 -6.05
C ASN A 69 19.29 -0.85 -6.33
N THR A 70 18.51 0.22 -6.25
CA THR A 70 19.04 1.59 -6.45
C THR A 70 20.09 1.94 -5.40
N ASN A 71 19.86 1.60 -4.13
CA ASN A 71 20.84 1.78 -3.06
C ASN A 71 22.12 1.00 -3.34
N HIS A 72 22.03 -0.29 -3.71
CA HIS A 72 23.20 -1.09 -4.07
C HIS A 72 24.00 -0.49 -5.23
N ARG A 73 23.31 -0.05 -6.29
CA ARG A 73 23.95 0.61 -7.43
C ARG A 73 24.65 1.91 -7.02
N LEU A 74 23.99 2.74 -6.21
CA LEU A 74 24.56 3.99 -5.73
C LEU A 74 25.80 3.75 -4.86
N THR A 75 25.75 2.79 -3.93
CA THR A 75 26.91 2.42 -3.12
C THR A 75 28.09 1.97 -4.00
N ALA A 76 27.83 1.17 -5.04
CA ALA A 76 28.87 0.75 -5.98
C ALA A 76 29.45 1.92 -6.79
N GLU A 77 28.61 2.85 -7.25
CA GLU A 77 29.06 4.05 -7.98
C GLU A 77 29.86 5.01 -7.10
N ILE A 78 29.49 5.16 -5.83
CA ILE A 78 30.26 5.93 -4.84
C ILE A 78 31.64 5.30 -4.66
N ALA A 79 31.72 4.00 -4.35
CA ALA A 79 33.00 3.31 -4.15
C ALA A 79 33.91 3.41 -5.38
N LYS A 80 33.34 3.29 -6.59
CA LYS A 80 34.07 3.46 -7.85
C LYS A 80 34.61 4.89 -8.01
N SER A 81 33.80 5.89 -7.67
CA SER A 81 34.18 7.30 -7.78
C SER A 81 35.26 7.66 -6.77
N ASP A 82 35.14 7.18 -5.53
CA ASP A 82 36.14 7.37 -4.48
C ASP A 82 37.49 6.76 -4.87
N LEU A 83 37.49 5.54 -5.40
CA LEU A 83 38.72 4.91 -5.92
C LEU A 83 39.34 5.73 -7.05
N LYS A 84 38.53 6.17 -8.02
CA LYS A 84 39.01 6.97 -9.15
C LYS A 84 39.62 8.30 -8.68
N LEU A 85 39.00 8.95 -7.69
CA LEU A 85 39.50 10.19 -7.11
C LEU A 85 40.81 9.95 -6.35
N SER A 86 40.88 8.90 -5.53
CA SER A 86 42.08 8.51 -4.78
C SER A 86 43.28 8.27 -5.72
N ILE A 87 43.07 7.50 -6.79
CA ILE A 87 44.11 7.25 -7.80
C ILE A 87 44.58 8.55 -8.45
N ARG A 88 43.65 9.43 -8.84
CA ARG A 88 44.01 10.74 -9.44
C ARG A 88 44.83 11.59 -8.48
N MET A 89 44.41 11.68 -7.22
CA MET A 89 45.14 12.43 -6.18
C MET A 89 46.54 11.86 -5.95
N ALA A 90 46.67 10.53 -5.84
CA ALA A 90 47.97 9.88 -5.68
C ALA A 90 48.90 10.16 -6.88
N SER A 91 48.37 10.09 -8.11
CA SER A 91 49.15 10.38 -9.32
C SER A 91 49.60 11.84 -9.39
N MET A 92 48.73 12.81 -9.04
CA MET A 92 49.10 14.23 -8.99
C MET A 92 50.19 14.49 -7.95
N LEU A 93 50.08 13.91 -6.75
CA LEU A 93 51.10 14.02 -5.70
C LEU A 93 52.45 13.40 -6.12
N ALA A 94 52.43 12.23 -6.74
CA ALA A 94 53.65 11.59 -7.23
C ALA A 94 54.35 12.46 -8.29
N VAL A 95 53.59 13.06 -9.20
CA VAL A 95 54.12 13.97 -10.22
C VAL A 95 54.69 15.24 -9.58
N THR A 96 53.98 15.89 -8.66
CA THR A 96 54.46 17.12 -8.02
C THR A 96 55.72 16.89 -7.20
N VAL A 97 55.76 15.80 -6.40
CA VAL A 97 56.94 15.43 -5.62
C VAL A 97 58.11 15.07 -6.54
N GLY A 98 57.87 14.34 -7.63
CA GLY A 98 58.91 13.99 -8.60
C GLY A 98 59.58 15.22 -9.24
N ILE A 99 58.78 16.21 -9.63
CA ILE A 99 59.28 17.49 -10.19
C ILE A 99 60.11 18.24 -9.14
N LEU A 100 59.64 18.32 -7.90
CA LEU A 100 60.36 18.96 -6.79
C LEU A 100 61.73 18.32 -6.54
N ILE A 101 61.80 16.99 -6.48
CA ILE A 101 63.06 16.25 -6.27
C ILE A 101 64.02 16.44 -7.45
N GLY A 102 63.50 16.37 -8.69
CA GLY A 102 64.29 16.59 -9.90
C GLY A 102 64.90 18.00 -9.93
N ALA A 103 64.12 19.03 -9.59
CA ALA A 103 64.60 20.41 -9.50
C ALA A 103 65.71 20.54 -8.45
N MET A 104 65.52 20.02 -7.23
CA MET A 104 66.55 20.10 -6.18
C MET A 104 67.89 19.49 -6.60
N LYS A 105 67.90 18.38 -7.35
CA LYS A 105 69.14 17.77 -7.85
C LYS A 105 69.87 18.58 -8.92
N VAL A 106 69.18 19.46 -9.64
CA VAL A 106 69.80 20.33 -10.66
C VAL A 106 70.44 21.57 -10.04
N PHE A 107 69.92 22.01 -8.88
CA PHE A 107 70.41 23.20 -8.17
C PHE A 107 71.45 22.90 -7.06
N LEU A 108 71.72 21.63 -6.76
CA LEU A 108 72.73 21.18 -5.80
C LEU A 108 73.97 20.64 -6.52
#